data_AF-A0A4S8T001-F1
#
_entry.id   AF-A0A4S8T001-F1
#
_cell.length_a   1.000
_cell.length_b   1.000
_cell.length_c   1.000
_cell.angle_alpha   90.00
_cell.angle_beta   90.00
_cell.angle_gamma   90.00
#
_symmetry.space_group_name_H-M   'P 1'
#
loop_
_entity.id
_entity.type
_entity.pdbx_description
1 polymer ?
#
loop_
_entity_poly.entity_id
_entity_poly.type
_entity_poly.pdbx_seq_one_letter_code
_entity_poly.pdbx_strand_id
1 'polypeptide(L)'
;MTIDSAVAQLLSLDPKETTVSGSGGSSFSSTSKITTKLGDGNEKQFFMKTGSGKEASVMFEGEHASLSAIHNAVPTLCPQSYGHGTLADSPSKHFLVTDFLDLSGRRGSSTSSSAPSLAAKLAKLHSTPAPPPPGESSPKFGFPATTCCGETPQDNSFKSSWAEFYTENRLMFILKRSEKTNGPDEDLRSMIEKTCKKVVPRLIGDDHLNGGKGVTPVIVHGDLWSGNASAGKLPGMEAPEDIVFDSSACYAHSEFELGIMKMFGGFGGSFLKEYHELLPKTEPAEEYTDRVALYELYHHLNHHAMFGGGYKSGAMSIMRNLISRYGD
;
A
#
# COMPACT_ATOMS: atom_id res chain seq x y z
N MET A 1 -12.95 -19.06 20.38
CA MET A 1 -13.87 -19.56 19.32
C MET A 1 -13.21 -20.73 18.64
N THR A 2 -13.98 -21.67 18.10
CA THR A 2 -13.46 -22.72 17.20
C THR A 2 -13.02 -22.08 15.89
N ILE A 3 -11.97 -22.60 15.27
CA ILE A 3 -11.53 -22.16 13.95
C ILE A 3 -12.53 -22.60 12.86
N ASP A 4 -12.81 -21.71 11.91
CA ASP A 4 -13.63 -22.02 10.73
C ASP A 4 -12.94 -23.08 9.86
N SER A 5 -13.72 -24.02 9.31
CA SER A 5 -13.16 -25.16 8.56
C SER A 5 -12.40 -24.76 7.29
N ALA A 6 -12.78 -23.67 6.61
CA ALA A 6 -12.03 -23.18 5.44
C ALA A 6 -10.66 -22.62 5.85
N VAL A 7 -10.58 -21.96 7.00
CA VAL A 7 -9.32 -21.42 7.55
C VAL A 7 -8.42 -22.55 8.03
N ALA A 8 -8.97 -23.56 8.72
CA ALA A 8 -8.22 -24.74 9.15
C ALA A 8 -7.67 -25.51 7.94
N GLN A 9 -8.47 -25.67 6.88
CA GLN A 9 -8.03 -26.30 5.63
C GLN A 9 -6.91 -25.51 4.95
N LEU A 10 -7.07 -24.17 4.81
CA LEU A 10 -6.05 -23.31 4.20
C LEU A 10 -4.69 -23.47 4.89
N LEU A 11 -4.69 -23.49 6.23
CA LEU A 11 -3.47 -23.55 7.03
C LEU A 11 -3.02 -24.99 7.35
N SER A 12 -3.78 -26.01 6.92
CA SER A 12 -3.56 -27.42 7.26
C SER A 12 -3.45 -27.67 8.78
N LEU A 13 -4.36 -27.08 9.56
CA LEU A 13 -4.37 -27.17 11.04
C LEU A 13 -5.38 -28.18 11.56
N ASP A 14 -5.09 -28.80 12.70
CA ASP A 14 -6.07 -29.58 13.47
C ASP A 14 -6.95 -28.63 14.29
N PRO A 15 -8.28 -28.57 14.04
CA PRO A 15 -9.18 -27.72 14.82
C PRO A 15 -9.18 -28.02 16.33
N LYS A 16 -8.80 -29.23 16.76
CA LYS A 16 -8.75 -29.61 18.19
C LYS A 16 -7.56 -28.99 18.92
N GLU A 17 -6.47 -28.74 18.22
CA GLU A 17 -5.25 -28.13 18.75
C GLU A 17 -5.19 -26.61 18.49
N THR A 18 -6.27 -26.05 17.92
CA THR A 18 -6.34 -24.65 17.46
C THR A 18 -7.37 -23.85 18.22
N THR A 19 -7.00 -22.63 18.63
CA THR A 19 -7.88 -21.67 19.29
C THR A 19 -7.88 -20.33 18.57
N VAL A 20 -9.03 -19.66 18.57
CA VAL A 20 -9.19 -18.31 18.00
C VAL A 20 -9.64 -17.33 19.07
N SER A 21 -8.92 -16.22 19.24
CA SER A 21 -9.24 -15.13 20.16
C SER A 21 -9.31 -13.79 19.43
N GLY A 22 -10.35 -12.97 19.69
CA GLY A 22 -10.47 -11.65 19.10
C GLY A 22 -9.34 -10.69 19.51
N SER A 23 -8.92 -9.81 18.60
CA SER A 23 -7.81 -8.86 18.80
C SER A 23 -8.14 -7.40 18.44
N GLY A 24 -9.42 -7.08 18.19
CA GLY A 24 -9.89 -5.73 17.83
C GLY A 24 -10.51 -5.68 16.43
N GLY A 25 -10.43 -4.52 15.77
CA GLY A 25 -10.99 -4.32 14.43
C GLY A 25 -10.83 -2.89 13.91
N SER A 26 -11.11 -2.71 12.62
CA SER A 26 -11.33 -1.42 11.95
C SER A 26 -12.83 -1.21 11.70
N SER A 27 -13.22 -0.11 11.06
CA SER A 27 -14.61 0.14 10.67
C SER A 27 -15.18 -0.93 9.72
N PHE A 28 -14.33 -1.63 8.98
CA PHE A 28 -14.70 -2.58 7.92
C PHE A 28 -14.24 -4.02 8.18
N SER A 29 -13.45 -4.28 9.23
CA SER A 29 -12.94 -5.62 9.52
C SER A 29 -12.82 -5.91 11.01
N SER A 30 -12.99 -7.18 11.39
CA SER A 30 -12.67 -7.71 12.72
C SER A 30 -11.38 -8.50 12.66
N THR A 31 -10.54 -8.39 13.69
CA THR A 31 -9.25 -9.06 13.75
C THR A 31 -9.25 -10.15 14.82
N SER A 32 -8.50 -11.21 14.59
CA SER A 32 -8.35 -12.31 15.54
C SER A 32 -6.95 -12.91 15.47
N LYS A 33 -6.50 -13.44 16.60
CA LYS A 33 -5.31 -14.30 16.69
C LYS A 33 -5.73 -15.76 16.65
N ILE A 34 -5.08 -16.53 15.79
CA ILE A 34 -5.18 -17.99 15.74
C ILE A 34 -3.93 -18.55 16.40
N THR A 35 -4.10 -19.42 17.38
CA THR A 35 -3.01 -20.11 18.09
C THR A 35 -3.20 -21.62 17.94
N THR A 36 -2.19 -22.32 17.41
CA THR A 36 -2.21 -23.78 17.23
C THR A 36 -0.97 -24.41 17.85
N LYS A 37 -1.13 -25.60 18.43
CA LYS A 37 0.00 -26.48 18.75
C LYS A 37 0.36 -27.32 17.52
N LEU A 38 1.66 -27.41 17.23
CA LEU A 38 2.22 -28.24 16.18
C LEU A 38 2.57 -29.63 16.73
N GLY A 39 2.78 -30.61 15.84
CA GLY A 39 3.08 -31.99 16.23
C GLY A 39 4.39 -32.18 16.98
N ASP A 40 5.30 -31.20 16.93
CA ASP A 40 6.54 -31.15 17.70
C ASP A 40 6.37 -30.52 19.09
N GLY A 41 5.13 -30.11 19.45
CA GLY A 41 4.79 -29.46 20.71
C GLY A 41 4.97 -27.94 20.70
N ASN A 42 5.53 -27.35 19.64
CA ASN A 42 5.70 -25.90 19.53
C ASN A 42 4.36 -25.20 19.22
N GLU A 43 4.24 -23.96 19.66
CA GLU A 43 3.09 -23.12 19.34
C GLU A 43 3.37 -22.28 18.08
N LYS A 44 2.39 -22.20 17.18
CA LYS A 44 2.40 -21.26 16.05
C LYS A 44 1.19 -20.33 16.13
N GLN A 45 1.43 -19.07 15.79
CA GLN A 45 0.42 -18.01 15.81
C GLN A 45 0.22 -17.42 14.41
N PHE A 46 -1.03 -17.09 14.09
CA PHE A 46 -1.42 -16.39 12.87
C PHE A 46 -2.34 -15.22 13.21
N PHE A 47 -2.37 -14.24 12.32
CA PHE A 47 -3.31 -13.13 12.37
C PHE A 47 -4.37 -13.32 11.30
N MET A 48 -5.63 -13.09 11.66
CA MET A 48 -6.76 -13.22 10.76
C MET A 48 -7.58 -11.94 10.76
N LYS A 49 -7.87 -11.42 9.57
CA LYS A 49 -8.91 -10.41 9.34
C LYS A 49 -10.17 -11.09 8.83
N THR A 50 -11.32 -10.58 9.23
CA THR A 50 -12.63 -11.01 8.72
C THR A 50 -13.50 -9.80 8.41
N GLY A 51 -14.32 -9.90 7.38
CA GLY A 51 -15.20 -8.83 6.91
C GLY A 51 -16.40 -9.40 6.14
N SER A 52 -17.43 -8.59 5.91
CA SER A 52 -18.68 -9.04 5.27
C SER A 52 -18.83 -8.45 3.88
N GLY A 53 -19.49 -9.19 2.99
CA GLY A 53 -19.87 -8.69 1.67
C GLY A 53 -18.74 -8.71 0.63
N LYS A 54 -19.08 -8.31 -0.59
CA LYS A 54 -18.18 -8.38 -1.74
C LYS A 54 -16.96 -7.48 -1.57
N GLU A 55 -17.14 -6.35 -0.90
CA GLU A 55 -16.10 -5.37 -0.61
C GLU A 55 -14.97 -5.99 0.23
N ALA A 56 -15.32 -6.80 1.25
CA ALA A 56 -14.34 -7.52 2.06
C ALA A 56 -13.58 -8.57 1.24
N SER A 57 -14.27 -9.28 0.33
CA SER A 57 -13.60 -10.24 -0.57
C SER A 57 -12.54 -9.56 -1.43
N VAL A 58 -12.88 -8.43 -2.06
CA VAL A 58 -11.95 -7.65 -2.90
C VAL A 58 -10.78 -7.12 -2.08
N MET A 59 -11.06 -6.59 -0.89
CA MET A 59 -10.03 -6.06 0.01
C MET A 59 -9.02 -7.13 0.42
N PHE A 60 -9.49 -8.31 0.85
CA PHE A 60 -8.60 -9.38 1.30
C PHE A 60 -7.82 -10.04 0.17
N GLU A 61 -8.41 -10.15 -1.03
CA GLU A 61 -7.67 -10.59 -2.23
C GLU A 61 -6.56 -9.60 -2.60
N GLY A 62 -6.87 -8.31 -2.62
CA GLY A 62 -5.90 -7.25 -2.90
C GLY A 62 -4.78 -7.18 -1.87
N GLU A 63 -5.12 -7.26 -0.58
CA GLU A 63 -4.12 -7.25 0.50
C GLU A 63 -3.25 -8.52 0.49
N HIS A 64 -3.83 -9.69 0.22
CA HIS A 64 -3.08 -10.92 0.01
C HIS A 64 -2.04 -10.75 -1.11
N ALA A 65 -2.48 -10.30 -2.29
CA ALA A 65 -1.59 -10.09 -3.43
C ALA A 65 -0.49 -9.04 -3.12
N SER A 66 -0.85 -7.99 -2.36
CA SER A 66 0.09 -6.94 -1.95
C SER A 66 1.17 -7.49 -1.02
N LEU A 67 0.77 -8.15 0.07
CA LEU A 67 1.70 -8.71 1.05
C LEU A 67 2.57 -9.79 0.44
N SER A 68 2.01 -10.68 -0.39
CA SER A 68 2.79 -11.71 -1.09
C SER A 68 3.85 -11.09 -2.01
N ALA A 69 3.52 -10.05 -2.76
CA ALA A 69 4.48 -9.41 -3.66
C ALA A 69 5.59 -8.65 -2.91
N ILE A 70 5.25 -7.94 -1.81
CA ILE A 70 6.23 -7.25 -0.96
C ILE A 70 7.12 -8.26 -0.24
N HIS A 71 6.54 -9.30 0.35
CA HIS A 71 7.28 -10.35 1.07
C HIS A 71 8.25 -11.09 0.13
N ASN A 72 7.83 -11.38 -1.10
CA ASN A 72 8.72 -12.00 -2.09
C ASN A 72 9.93 -11.12 -2.46
N ALA A 73 9.75 -9.79 -2.48
CA ALA A 73 10.83 -8.85 -2.78
C ALA A 73 11.73 -8.58 -1.57
N VAL A 74 11.15 -8.45 -0.37
CA VAL A 74 11.83 -8.18 0.90
C VAL A 74 11.16 -8.96 2.03
N PRO A 75 11.58 -10.22 2.31
CA PRO A 75 10.88 -11.11 3.24
C PRO A 75 10.71 -10.59 4.67
N THR A 76 11.62 -9.74 5.14
CA THR A 76 11.56 -9.18 6.50
C THR A 76 10.84 -7.83 6.59
N LEU A 77 10.23 -7.35 5.50
CA LEU A 77 9.55 -6.05 5.47
C LEU A 77 8.08 -6.15 5.91
N CYS A 78 7.37 -7.21 5.55
CA CYS A 78 5.95 -7.38 5.86
C CYS A 78 5.62 -8.84 6.25
N PRO A 79 4.47 -9.10 6.92
CA PRO A 79 4.04 -10.46 7.20
C PRO A 79 3.86 -11.28 5.93
N GLN A 80 4.17 -12.57 5.99
CA GLN A 80 3.77 -13.50 4.95
C GLN A 80 2.24 -13.62 4.96
N SER A 81 1.62 -13.55 3.78
CA SER A 81 0.21 -13.90 3.62
C SER A 81 0.07 -15.38 3.27
N TYR A 82 -0.77 -16.10 4.03
CA TYR A 82 -1.06 -17.52 3.80
C TYR A 82 -2.24 -17.74 2.87
N GLY A 83 -3.13 -16.75 2.74
CA GLY A 83 -4.26 -16.80 1.81
C GLY A 83 -5.50 -16.06 2.32
N HIS A 84 -6.51 -16.02 1.46
CA HIS A 84 -7.81 -15.43 1.73
C HIS A 84 -8.92 -16.36 1.23
N GLY A 85 -10.16 -16.12 1.65
CA GLY A 85 -11.30 -16.93 1.22
C GLY A 85 -12.62 -16.53 1.85
N THR A 86 -13.64 -17.36 1.64
CA THR A 86 -14.95 -17.26 2.28
C THR A 86 -15.00 -18.21 3.47
N LEU A 87 -15.52 -17.75 4.61
CA LEU A 87 -15.73 -18.60 5.79
C LEU A 87 -16.80 -19.65 5.48
N ALA A 88 -16.51 -20.92 5.80
CA ALA A 88 -17.45 -22.02 5.55
C ALA A 88 -18.70 -21.91 6.44
N ASP A 89 -18.52 -21.46 7.68
CA ASP A 89 -19.59 -21.36 8.67
C ASP A 89 -20.39 -20.03 8.51
N SER A 90 -19.91 -19.12 7.67
CA SER A 90 -20.53 -17.82 7.40
C SER A 90 -20.27 -17.38 5.97
N PRO A 91 -21.04 -17.88 4.98
CA PRO A 91 -20.77 -17.67 3.56
C PRO A 91 -20.80 -16.20 3.07
N SER A 92 -21.36 -15.29 3.87
CA SER A 92 -21.35 -13.84 3.60
C SER A 92 -20.11 -13.12 4.14
N LYS A 93 -19.22 -13.84 4.83
CA LYS A 93 -17.99 -13.32 5.42
C LYS A 93 -16.77 -13.89 4.71
N HIS A 94 -15.78 -13.04 4.56
CA HIS A 94 -14.50 -13.35 3.95
C HIS A 94 -13.39 -13.17 4.99
N PHE A 95 -12.24 -13.79 4.72
CA PHE A 95 -11.09 -13.73 5.60
C PHE A 95 -9.78 -13.55 4.85
N LEU A 96 -8.76 -13.03 5.54
CA LEU A 96 -7.35 -13.02 5.18
C LEU A 96 -6.55 -13.59 6.34
N VAL A 97 -5.59 -14.47 6.08
CA VAL A 97 -4.65 -14.96 7.10
C VAL A 97 -3.22 -14.57 6.76
N THR A 98 -2.51 -14.05 7.75
CA THR A 98 -1.09 -13.68 7.66
C THR A 98 -0.30 -14.19 8.86
N ASP A 99 1.01 -14.01 8.84
CA ASP A 99 1.82 -14.11 10.05
C ASP A 99 1.25 -13.24 11.17
N PHE A 100 1.33 -13.75 12.41
CA PHE A 100 1.07 -12.94 13.59
C PHE A 100 2.27 -12.03 13.87
N LEU A 101 2.01 -10.73 14.01
CA LEU A 101 3.02 -9.73 14.33
C LEU A 101 3.07 -9.49 15.84
N ASP A 102 4.20 -9.79 16.47
CA ASP A 102 4.47 -9.35 17.84
C ASP A 102 4.95 -7.90 17.82
N LEU A 103 4.03 -6.95 18.06
CA LEU A 103 4.26 -5.50 18.03
C LEU A 103 4.68 -4.92 19.39
N SER A 104 5.31 -5.71 20.25
CA SER A 104 5.81 -5.25 21.56
C SER A 104 7.02 -4.30 21.47
N GLY A 105 7.58 -4.10 20.27
CA GLY A 105 8.72 -3.23 20.02
C GLY A 105 8.36 -1.74 19.86
N ARG A 106 9.37 -0.86 19.99
CA ARG A 106 9.25 0.58 19.70
C ARG A 106 9.98 0.92 18.40
N ARG A 107 9.32 1.64 17.47
CA ARG A 107 9.95 2.10 16.21
C ARG A 107 11.22 2.90 16.49
N GLY A 108 12.24 2.66 15.66
CA GLY A 108 13.56 3.29 15.80
C GLY A 108 14.38 2.80 17.01
N SER A 109 13.87 1.85 17.79
CA SER A 109 14.60 1.18 18.88
C SER A 109 15.19 -0.16 18.43
N SER A 110 15.49 -0.35 17.13
CA SER A 110 16.13 -1.56 16.63
C SER A 110 17.33 -1.89 17.53
N THR A 111 17.21 -2.98 18.29
CA THR A 111 18.24 -3.41 19.25
C THR A 111 19.33 -4.21 18.56
N SER A 112 19.14 -4.57 17.30
CA SER A 112 20.12 -5.28 16.48
C SER A 112 20.83 -4.31 15.53
N SER A 113 22.14 -4.11 15.75
CA SER A 113 22.98 -3.30 14.87
C SER A 113 23.19 -3.90 13.47
N SER A 114 22.72 -5.13 13.22
CA SER A 114 22.88 -5.83 11.94
C SER A 114 21.62 -5.85 11.08
N ALA A 115 20.44 -5.52 11.62
CA ALA A 115 19.20 -5.51 10.86
C ALA A 115 19.14 -4.28 9.93
N PRO A 116 18.74 -4.44 8.65
CA PRO A 116 18.52 -3.30 7.76
C PRO A 116 17.45 -2.37 8.32
N SER A 117 17.70 -1.06 8.24
CA SER A 117 16.71 -0.03 8.59
C SER A 117 15.47 -0.13 7.70
N LEU A 118 14.36 0.49 8.11
CA LEU A 118 13.18 0.61 7.25
C LEU A 118 13.51 1.33 5.93
N ALA A 119 14.39 2.34 5.96
CA ALA A 119 14.80 3.07 4.76
C ALA A 119 15.53 2.14 3.78
N ALA A 120 16.42 1.28 4.29
CA ALA A 120 17.13 0.30 3.48
C ALA A 120 16.21 -0.78 2.91
N LYS A 121 15.27 -1.30 3.70
CA LYS A 121 14.26 -2.25 3.21
C LYS A 121 13.36 -1.63 2.13
N LEU A 122 12.92 -0.38 2.33
CA LEU A 122 12.06 0.31 1.36
C LEU A 122 12.83 0.67 0.08
N ALA A 123 14.08 1.11 0.18
CA ALA A 123 14.93 1.33 -0.99
C ALA A 123 15.19 0.03 -1.76
N LYS A 124 15.35 -1.10 -1.07
CA LYS A 124 15.46 -2.42 -1.71
C LYS A 124 14.17 -2.81 -2.44
N LEU A 125 13.01 -2.57 -1.83
CA LEU A 125 11.71 -2.79 -2.47
C LEU A 125 11.59 -1.94 -3.74
N HIS A 126 11.85 -0.64 -3.62
CA HIS A 126 11.71 0.35 -4.69
C HIS A 126 12.82 0.34 -5.74
N SER A 127 13.85 -0.49 -5.58
CA SER A 127 14.88 -0.75 -6.60
C SER A 127 14.70 -2.11 -7.29
N THR A 128 13.68 -2.88 -6.90
CA THR A 128 13.36 -4.17 -7.52
C THR A 128 12.31 -3.96 -8.62
N PRO A 129 12.65 -4.16 -9.90
CA PRO A 129 11.70 -4.01 -11.01
C PRO A 129 10.50 -4.94 -10.85
N ALA A 130 9.31 -4.43 -11.17
CA ALA A 130 8.10 -5.25 -11.21
C ALA A 130 8.21 -6.36 -12.27
N PRO A 131 7.61 -7.54 -12.04
CA PRO A 131 7.52 -8.55 -13.08
C PRO A 131 6.63 -8.06 -14.24
N PRO A 132 6.90 -8.48 -15.50
CA PRO A 132 5.98 -8.24 -16.60
C PRO A 132 4.66 -8.98 -16.34
N PRO A 133 3.51 -8.39 -16.70
CA PRO A 133 2.23 -9.11 -16.62
C PRO A 133 2.18 -10.25 -17.66
N PRO A 134 1.30 -11.24 -17.49
CA PRO A 134 1.18 -12.36 -18.41
C PRO A 134 0.99 -11.91 -19.87
N GLY A 135 1.83 -12.41 -20.77
CA GLY A 135 1.78 -12.09 -22.19
C GLY A 135 2.57 -10.84 -22.62
N GLU A 136 3.13 -10.08 -21.67
CA GLU A 136 3.99 -8.93 -21.96
C GLU A 136 5.47 -9.29 -21.82
N SER A 137 6.32 -8.61 -22.61
CA SER A 137 7.78 -8.78 -22.54
C SER A 137 8.47 -7.77 -21.62
N SER A 138 7.75 -6.75 -21.13
CA SER A 138 8.28 -5.68 -20.30
C SER A 138 7.38 -5.39 -19.10
N PRO A 139 7.93 -4.92 -17.96
CA PRO A 139 7.15 -4.42 -16.84
C PRO A 139 6.16 -3.32 -17.25
N LYS A 140 5.02 -3.25 -16.56
CA LYS A 140 3.96 -2.25 -16.75
C LYS A 140 3.55 -1.66 -15.40
N PHE A 141 3.03 -0.45 -15.39
CA PHE A 141 2.38 0.13 -14.21
C PHE A 141 0.99 -0.48 -14.04
N GLY A 142 0.54 -0.66 -12.80
CA GLY A 142 -0.69 -1.40 -12.49
C GLY A 142 -0.43 -2.50 -11.46
N PHE A 143 -1.32 -3.47 -11.35
CA PHE A 143 -1.16 -4.59 -10.42
C PHE A 143 -2.07 -5.75 -10.83
N PRO A 144 -1.70 -7.02 -10.59
CA PRO A 144 -2.51 -8.17 -11.00
C PRO A 144 -3.85 -8.28 -10.27
N ALA A 145 -4.02 -7.59 -9.14
CA ALA A 145 -5.26 -7.57 -8.37
C ALA A 145 -5.76 -6.13 -8.11
N THR A 146 -7.06 -5.96 -7.92
CA THR A 146 -7.62 -4.74 -7.33
C THR A 146 -7.17 -4.66 -5.87
N THR A 147 -6.47 -3.59 -5.50
CA THR A 147 -6.09 -3.29 -4.11
C THR A 147 -6.96 -2.18 -3.55
N CYS A 148 -7.04 -2.03 -2.23
CA CYS A 148 -7.86 -0.99 -1.59
C CYS A 148 -6.99 -0.04 -0.77
N CYS A 149 -7.07 1.27 -0.98
CA CYS A 149 -6.41 2.29 -0.15
C CYS A 149 -7.46 2.85 0.81
N GLY A 150 -7.41 2.40 2.06
CA GLY A 150 -8.58 2.42 2.94
C GLY A 150 -9.71 1.55 2.37
N GLU A 151 -10.93 2.08 2.33
CA GLU A 151 -12.10 1.40 1.74
C GLU A 151 -12.24 1.63 0.22
N THR A 152 -11.32 2.40 -0.39
CA THR A 152 -11.38 2.72 -1.81
C THR A 152 -10.67 1.64 -2.65
N PRO A 153 -11.40 0.83 -3.44
CA PRO A 153 -10.76 -0.04 -4.45
C PRO A 153 -10.02 0.83 -5.47
N GLN A 154 -8.86 0.39 -5.92
CA GLN A 154 -8.01 1.08 -6.88
C GLN A 154 -8.12 0.42 -8.25
N ASP A 155 -8.23 1.22 -9.31
CA ASP A 155 -8.05 0.71 -10.67
C ASP A 155 -6.57 0.40 -10.88
N ASN A 156 -6.24 -0.87 -11.08
CA ASN A 156 -4.88 -1.35 -11.28
C ASN A 156 -4.68 -1.94 -12.68
N SER A 157 -5.59 -1.65 -13.62
CA SER A 157 -5.42 -2.03 -15.02
C SER A 157 -4.07 -1.55 -15.56
N PHE A 158 -3.40 -2.42 -16.32
CA PHE A 158 -2.02 -2.18 -16.70
C PHE A 158 -1.89 -1.07 -17.74
N LYS A 159 -0.86 -0.23 -17.57
CA LYS A 159 -0.49 0.85 -18.50
C LYS A 159 1.02 0.84 -18.72
N SER A 160 1.43 1.28 -19.91
CA SER A 160 2.86 1.36 -20.25
C SER A 160 3.51 2.68 -19.79
N SER A 161 2.73 3.76 -19.70
CA SER A 161 3.20 5.07 -19.26
C SER A 161 2.79 5.36 -17.82
N TRP A 162 3.72 5.89 -17.01
CA TRP A 162 3.42 6.26 -15.63
C TRP A 162 2.46 7.46 -15.58
N ALA A 163 2.65 8.45 -16.44
CA ALA A 163 1.79 9.62 -16.52
C ALA A 163 0.35 9.24 -16.88
N GLU A 164 0.17 8.34 -17.86
CA GLU A 164 -1.15 7.84 -18.25
C GLU A 164 -1.83 7.07 -17.09
N PHE A 165 -1.09 6.16 -16.44
CA PHE A 165 -1.56 5.43 -15.27
C PHE A 165 -1.99 6.39 -14.15
N TYR A 166 -1.15 7.38 -13.83
CA TYR A 166 -1.44 8.32 -12.76
C TYR A 166 -2.66 9.21 -13.09
N THR A 167 -2.81 9.65 -14.34
CA THR A 167 -3.98 10.42 -14.79
C THR A 167 -5.25 9.58 -14.71
N GLU A 168 -5.29 8.43 -15.36
CA GLU A 168 -6.54 7.67 -15.54
C GLU A 168 -6.89 6.85 -14.29
N ASN A 169 -5.94 6.03 -13.84
CA ASN A 169 -6.14 5.03 -12.80
C ASN A 169 -6.02 5.59 -11.37
N ARG A 170 -5.52 6.83 -11.21
CA ARG A 170 -5.46 7.50 -9.91
C ARG A 170 -6.35 8.74 -9.90
N LEU A 171 -5.94 9.84 -10.53
CA LEU A 171 -6.63 11.14 -10.37
C LEU A 171 -8.05 11.16 -10.93
N MET A 172 -8.26 10.70 -12.17
CA MET A 172 -9.60 10.68 -12.78
C MET A 172 -10.49 9.61 -12.15
N PHE A 173 -9.90 8.46 -11.77
CA PHE A 173 -10.60 7.44 -11.00
C PHE A 173 -11.15 7.99 -9.68
N ILE A 174 -10.29 8.66 -8.88
CA ILE A 174 -10.70 9.14 -7.56
C ILE A 174 -11.66 10.33 -7.64
N LEU A 175 -11.56 11.17 -8.68
CA LEU A 175 -12.56 12.20 -8.97
C LEU A 175 -13.94 11.58 -9.16
N LYS A 176 -14.08 10.58 -10.04
CA LYS A 176 -15.37 9.90 -10.29
C LYS A 176 -15.95 9.30 -9.01
N ARG A 177 -15.10 8.73 -8.16
CA ARG A 177 -15.52 8.19 -6.86
C ARG A 177 -15.97 9.28 -5.90
N SER A 178 -15.21 10.38 -5.81
CA SER A 178 -15.57 11.54 -5.00
C SER A 178 -16.91 12.11 -5.43
N GLU A 179 -17.18 12.26 -6.73
CA GLU A 179 -18.45 12.78 -7.23
C GLU A 179 -19.62 11.84 -6.93
N LYS A 180 -19.39 10.52 -6.97
CA LYS A 180 -20.38 9.53 -6.60
C LYS A 180 -20.75 9.61 -5.11
N THR A 181 -19.77 9.85 -4.23
CA THR A 181 -19.98 9.88 -2.78
C THR A 181 -20.46 11.25 -2.27
N ASN A 182 -19.84 12.32 -2.77
CA ASN A 182 -20.00 13.68 -2.24
C ASN A 182 -20.83 14.61 -3.15
N GLY A 183 -21.20 14.14 -4.35
CA GLY A 183 -21.85 14.95 -5.38
C GLY A 183 -20.85 15.66 -6.31
N PRO A 184 -21.32 16.17 -7.47
CA PRO A 184 -20.48 16.86 -8.44
C PRO A 184 -19.92 18.17 -7.88
N ASP A 185 -18.70 18.51 -8.29
CA ASP A 185 -17.96 19.69 -7.85
C ASP A 185 -17.14 20.25 -9.00
N GLU A 186 -17.69 21.24 -9.71
CA GLU A 186 -17.11 21.79 -10.95
C GLU A 186 -15.72 22.40 -10.73
N ASP A 187 -15.51 23.07 -9.59
CA ASP A 187 -14.21 23.65 -9.25
C ASP A 187 -13.16 22.56 -9.04
N LEU A 188 -13.50 21.50 -8.30
CA LEU A 188 -12.59 20.37 -8.06
C LEU A 188 -12.28 19.65 -9.38
N ARG A 189 -13.30 19.36 -10.18
CA ARG A 189 -13.19 18.73 -11.49
C ARG A 189 -12.26 19.52 -12.40
N SER A 190 -12.52 20.81 -12.57
CA SER A 190 -11.72 21.70 -13.43
C SER A 190 -10.24 21.72 -13.01
N MET A 191 -9.97 21.76 -11.70
CA MET A 191 -8.60 21.73 -11.18
C MET A 191 -7.90 20.40 -11.42
N ILE A 192 -8.60 19.27 -11.25
CA ILE A 192 -8.05 17.93 -11.52
C ILE A 192 -7.79 17.77 -13.02
N GLU A 193 -8.75 18.15 -13.88
CA GLU A 193 -8.60 18.08 -15.33
C GLU A 193 -7.43 18.95 -15.82
N LYS A 194 -7.27 20.16 -15.28
CA LYS A 194 -6.11 21.02 -15.58
C LYS A 194 -4.80 20.40 -15.10
N THR A 195 -4.79 19.80 -13.91
CA THR A 195 -3.61 19.09 -13.36
C THR A 195 -3.21 17.92 -14.25
N CYS A 196 -4.17 17.07 -14.64
CA CYS A 196 -3.97 15.95 -15.55
C CYS A 196 -3.46 16.41 -16.92
N LYS A 197 -4.03 17.49 -17.47
CA LYS A 197 -3.69 17.97 -18.81
C LYS A 197 -2.32 18.67 -18.89
N LYS A 198 -1.93 19.40 -17.84
CA LYS A 198 -0.77 20.30 -17.87
C LYS A 198 0.37 19.84 -16.96
N VAL A 199 0.06 19.53 -15.71
CA VAL A 199 1.07 19.25 -14.68
C VAL A 199 1.61 17.83 -14.83
N VAL A 200 0.73 16.83 -14.94
CA VAL A 200 1.13 15.41 -15.00
C VAL A 200 2.13 15.12 -16.13
N PRO A 201 1.84 15.42 -17.42
CA PRO A 201 2.80 15.16 -18.50
C PRO A 201 4.11 15.95 -18.34
N ARG A 202 4.05 17.18 -17.81
CA ARG A 202 5.25 18.02 -17.61
C ARG A 202 6.14 17.51 -16.48
N LEU A 203 5.56 16.97 -15.41
CA LEU A 203 6.29 16.67 -14.19
C LEU A 203 6.70 15.20 -14.10
N ILE A 204 5.88 14.30 -14.66
CA ILE A 204 6.04 12.85 -14.53
C ILE A 204 5.88 12.10 -15.85
N GLY A 205 5.91 12.81 -16.99
CA GLY A 205 5.90 12.22 -18.32
C GLY A 205 7.20 11.47 -18.64
N ASP A 206 7.09 10.41 -19.43
CA ASP A 206 8.22 9.54 -19.76
C ASP A 206 9.33 10.29 -20.54
N ASP A 207 8.93 11.22 -21.42
CA ASP A 207 9.85 12.10 -22.17
C ASP A 207 10.59 13.11 -21.29
N HIS A 208 10.08 13.37 -20.08
CA HIS A 208 10.66 14.34 -19.14
C HIS A 208 11.57 13.66 -18.11
N LEU A 209 11.09 12.56 -17.50
CA LEU A 209 11.82 11.88 -16.44
C LEU A 209 13.07 11.16 -16.97
N ASN A 210 14.14 11.23 -16.19
CA ASN A 210 15.44 10.59 -16.47
C ASN A 210 15.99 10.90 -17.88
N GLY A 211 15.74 12.12 -18.38
CA GLY A 211 16.17 12.55 -19.70
C GLY A 211 15.50 11.80 -20.84
N GLY A 212 14.19 11.52 -20.71
CA GLY A 212 13.39 10.84 -21.73
C GLY A 212 13.42 9.31 -21.65
N LYS A 213 13.88 8.75 -20.52
CA LYS A 213 13.93 7.30 -20.30
C LYS A 213 12.74 6.79 -19.49
N GLY A 214 11.91 7.69 -18.98
CA GLY A 214 10.82 7.36 -18.05
C GLY A 214 11.34 6.73 -16.76
N VAL A 215 10.43 6.03 -16.07
CA VAL A 215 10.74 5.33 -14.82
C VAL A 215 10.42 3.85 -14.96
N THR A 216 11.15 3.02 -14.22
CA THR A 216 10.85 1.58 -14.16
C THR A 216 9.72 1.35 -13.17
N PRO A 217 8.66 0.60 -13.52
CA PRO A 217 7.65 0.19 -12.55
C PRO A 217 8.29 -0.66 -11.46
N VAL A 218 8.10 -0.25 -10.21
CA VAL A 218 8.54 -1.00 -9.03
C VAL A 218 7.35 -1.19 -8.10
N ILE A 219 7.40 -2.24 -7.29
CA ILE A 219 6.36 -2.43 -6.28
C ILE A 219 6.47 -1.37 -5.20
N VAL A 220 5.33 -0.77 -4.86
CA VAL A 220 5.15 0.14 -3.72
C VAL A 220 4.19 -0.49 -2.72
N HIS A 221 4.28 -0.07 -1.45
CA HIS A 221 3.30 -0.43 -0.42
C HIS A 221 1.92 0.19 -0.70
N GLY A 222 1.89 1.41 -1.24
CA GLY A 222 0.71 2.13 -1.73
C GLY A 222 -0.14 2.81 -0.66
N ASP A 223 0.10 2.51 0.61
CA ASP A 223 -0.57 3.13 1.77
C ASP A 223 0.37 3.28 2.99
N LEU A 224 1.66 3.58 2.79
CA LEU A 224 2.63 3.60 3.89
C LEU A 224 2.62 4.90 4.69
N TRP A 225 1.70 5.01 5.64
CA TRP A 225 1.70 6.08 6.64
C TRP A 225 2.11 5.56 8.02
N SER A 226 2.21 6.45 9.01
CA SER A 226 2.67 6.10 10.38
C SER A 226 1.86 4.97 11.04
N GLY A 227 0.58 4.82 10.70
CA GLY A 227 -0.29 3.75 11.19
C GLY A 227 -0.01 2.36 10.60
N ASN A 228 0.64 2.30 9.44
CA ASN A 228 0.91 1.05 8.70
C ASN A 228 2.37 0.60 8.81
N ALA A 229 3.11 1.15 9.78
CA ALA A 229 4.48 0.77 10.08
C ALA A 229 4.70 0.72 11.59
N SER A 230 5.36 -0.34 12.06
CA SER A 230 5.70 -0.52 13.48
C SER A 230 7.04 -1.22 13.64
N ALA A 231 7.55 -1.28 14.87
CA ALA A 231 8.60 -2.23 15.22
C ALA A 231 7.92 -3.50 15.73
N GLY A 232 8.28 -4.63 15.13
CA GLY A 232 7.70 -5.91 15.50
C GLY A 232 8.57 -7.07 15.10
N LYS A 233 8.16 -8.26 15.53
CA LYS A 233 8.86 -9.50 15.29
C LYS A 233 7.97 -10.42 14.45
N LEU A 234 8.46 -10.78 13.26
CA LEU A 234 7.86 -11.84 12.44
C LEU A 234 8.24 -13.21 13.03
N PRO A 235 7.49 -14.28 12.72
CA PRO A 235 7.87 -15.63 13.10
C PRO A 235 9.31 -15.96 12.69
N GLY A 236 10.10 -16.49 13.64
CA GLY A 236 11.50 -16.86 13.42
C GLY A 236 12.52 -15.73 13.60
N MET A 237 12.10 -14.48 13.82
CA MET A 237 13.02 -13.39 14.14
C MET A 237 13.45 -13.43 15.61
N GLU A 238 14.72 -13.14 15.88
CA GLU A 238 15.27 -13.09 17.25
C GLU A 238 15.02 -11.74 17.93
N ALA A 239 14.93 -10.66 17.16
CA ALA A 239 14.73 -9.30 17.64
C ALA A 239 13.66 -8.57 16.81
N PRO A 240 12.99 -7.54 17.39
CA PRO A 240 12.09 -6.69 16.61
C PRO A 240 12.84 -5.89 15.55
N GLU A 241 12.25 -5.77 14.36
CA GLU A 241 12.69 -4.86 13.30
C GLU A 241 11.53 -3.95 12.88
N ASP A 242 11.84 -2.90 12.12
CA ASP A 242 10.79 -2.15 11.46
C ASP A 242 10.12 -3.02 10.38
N ILE A 243 8.80 -3.06 10.44
CA ILE A 243 7.90 -3.83 9.56
C ILE A 243 6.72 -2.97 9.12
N VAL A 244 6.11 -3.33 8.00
CA VAL A 244 4.92 -2.70 7.42
C VAL A 244 3.80 -3.72 7.25
N PHE A 245 2.56 -3.23 7.22
CA PHE A 245 1.35 -4.04 7.10
C PHE A 245 0.23 -3.22 6.49
N ASP A 246 -0.91 -3.85 6.16
CA ASP A 246 -2.09 -3.21 5.57
C ASP A 246 -1.78 -2.57 4.21
N SER A 247 -1.09 -3.33 3.34
CA SER A 247 -0.60 -2.85 2.05
C SER A 247 -1.69 -2.69 0.99
N SER A 248 -1.54 -1.65 0.18
CA SER A 248 -2.38 -1.30 -0.96
C SER A 248 -1.57 -1.26 -2.26
N ALA A 249 -0.84 -2.34 -2.53
CA ALA A 249 0.26 -2.31 -3.45
C ALA A 249 -0.16 -2.01 -4.90
N CYS A 250 0.78 -1.44 -5.64
CA CYS A 250 0.76 -1.40 -7.10
C CYS A 250 2.21 -1.32 -7.63
N TYR A 251 2.36 -1.50 -8.94
CA TYR A 251 3.59 -1.20 -9.66
C TYR A 251 3.54 0.25 -10.13
N ALA A 252 4.45 1.06 -9.59
CA ALA A 252 4.40 2.52 -9.68
C ALA A 252 5.81 3.11 -9.86
N HIS A 253 5.87 4.43 -10.04
CA HIS A 253 7.09 5.19 -9.76
C HIS A 253 7.39 5.12 -8.25
N SER A 254 8.63 4.82 -7.86
CA SER A 254 9.05 4.71 -6.45
C SER A 254 8.71 5.93 -5.58
N GLU A 255 8.79 7.15 -6.14
CA GLU A 255 8.47 8.38 -5.42
C GLU A 255 6.98 8.52 -5.08
N PHE A 256 6.09 7.71 -5.70
CA PHE A 256 4.65 7.71 -5.38
C PHE A 256 4.39 7.40 -3.90
N GLU A 257 5.11 6.44 -3.32
CA GLU A 257 4.97 6.08 -1.89
C GLU A 257 5.26 7.27 -0.96
N LEU A 258 6.22 8.11 -1.34
CA LEU A 258 6.67 9.22 -0.51
C LEU A 258 5.59 10.28 -0.33
N GLY A 259 4.58 10.31 -1.21
CA GLY A 259 3.40 11.17 -1.10
C GLY A 259 2.61 10.91 0.19
N ILE A 260 2.18 9.66 0.42
CA ILE A 260 1.40 9.32 1.61
C ILE A 260 2.22 9.38 2.90
N MET A 261 3.50 9.00 2.83
CA MET A 261 4.44 9.07 3.96
C MET A 261 4.56 10.48 4.54
N LYS A 262 4.41 11.51 3.69
CA LYS A 262 4.46 12.91 4.08
C LYS A 262 3.14 13.40 4.68
N MET A 263 1.99 12.95 4.16
CA MET A 263 0.66 13.46 4.52
C MET A 263 0.32 13.29 6.01
N PHE A 264 0.65 12.13 6.61
CA PHE A 264 0.34 11.81 8.01
C PHE A 264 1.57 11.70 8.92
N GLY A 265 2.74 12.10 8.40
CA GLY A 265 4.01 12.05 9.12
C GLY A 265 4.48 10.63 9.49
N GLY A 266 5.39 10.55 10.46
CA GLY A 266 5.97 9.29 10.94
C GLY A 266 7.26 8.85 10.25
N PHE A 267 7.75 9.62 9.28
CA PHE A 267 9.02 9.40 8.59
C PHE A 267 9.84 10.70 8.61
N GLY A 268 10.95 10.68 9.33
CA GLY A 268 11.76 11.88 9.57
C GLY A 268 12.84 12.14 8.50
N GLY A 269 13.54 13.26 8.63
CA GLY A 269 14.62 13.63 7.71
C GLY A 269 15.76 12.61 7.64
N SER A 270 16.06 11.89 8.73
CA SER A 270 17.06 10.82 8.73
C SER A 270 16.65 9.64 7.84
N PHE A 271 15.38 9.23 7.91
CA PHE A 271 14.83 8.20 7.04
C PHE A 271 14.95 8.59 5.57
N LEU A 272 14.50 9.80 5.21
CA LEU A 272 14.54 10.26 3.82
C LEU A 272 15.97 10.43 3.30
N LYS A 273 16.90 10.86 4.17
CA LYS A 273 18.31 10.97 3.84
C LYS A 273 18.88 9.60 3.47
N GLU A 274 18.73 8.61 4.36
CA GLU A 274 19.23 7.25 4.13
C GLU A 274 18.56 6.61 2.90
N TYR A 275 17.24 6.76 2.77
CA TYR A 275 16.50 6.25 1.60
C TYR A 275 17.08 6.80 0.29
N HIS A 276 17.37 8.10 0.21
CA HIS A 276 17.93 8.70 -1.00
C HIS A 276 19.43 8.49 -1.20
N GLU A 277 20.18 8.11 -0.16
CA GLU A 277 21.54 7.60 -0.31
C GLU A 277 21.55 6.23 -1.00
N LEU A 278 20.51 5.40 -0.77
CA LEU A 278 20.37 4.06 -1.34
C LEU A 278 19.59 4.04 -2.68
N LEU A 279 18.60 4.92 -2.84
CA LEU A 279 17.83 5.10 -4.06
C LEU A 279 17.74 6.60 -4.41
N PRO A 280 18.64 7.07 -5.30
CA PRO A 280 18.66 8.46 -5.70
C PRO A 280 17.31 8.95 -6.23
N LYS A 281 17.05 10.24 -6.06
CA LYS A 281 15.85 10.90 -6.61
C LYS A 281 15.82 10.75 -8.13
N THR A 282 14.63 10.64 -8.68
CA THR A 282 14.43 10.61 -10.13
C THR A 282 14.83 11.96 -10.72
N GLU A 283 15.52 11.95 -11.87
CA GLU A 283 15.89 13.19 -12.53
C GLU A 283 14.71 13.79 -13.32
N PRO A 284 14.52 15.12 -13.33
CA PRO A 284 15.34 16.15 -12.68
C PRO A 284 15.13 16.22 -11.15
N ALA A 285 16.21 16.13 -10.37
CA ALA A 285 16.14 16.04 -8.91
C ALA A 285 15.59 17.32 -8.23
N GLU A 286 15.69 18.48 -8.87
CA GLU A 286 15.15 19.76 -8.39
C GLU A 286 13.61 19.79 -8.36
N GLU A 287 12.95 18.94 -9.16
CA GLU A 287 11.48 18.83 -9.21
C GLU A 287 10.94 17.73 -8.27
N TYR A 288 11.82 17.05 -7.52
CA TYR A 288 11.46 15.98 -6.58
C TYR A 288 10.33 16.37 -5.62
N THR A 289 10.45 17.52 -4.97
CA THR A 289 9.47 17.97 -3.97
C THR A 289 8.10 18.19 -4.60
N ASP A 290 8.06 18.62 -5.86
CA ASP A 290 6.82 18.84 -6.61
C ASP A 290 6.19 17.52 -7.04
N ARG A 291 7.00 16.53 -7.44
CA ARG A 291 6.51 15.17 -7.73
C ARG A 291 5.91 14.53 -6.49
N VAL A 292 6.57 14.62 -5.34
CA VAL A 292 6.03 14.12 -4.07
C VAL A 292 4.73 14.84 -3.71
N ALA A 293 4.62 16.16 -3.91
CA ALA A 293 3.37 16.89 -3.70
C ALA A 293 2.27 16.43 -4.67
N LEU A 294 2.62 16.17 -5.94
CA LEU A 294 1.69 15.62 -6.92
C LEU A 294 1.20 14.23 -6.50
N TYR A 295 2.03 13.39 -5.89
CA TYR A 295 1.62 12.08 -5.37
C TYR A 295 0.80 12.20 -4.08
N GLU A 296 1.16 13.13 -3.19
CA GLU A 296 0.37 13.49 -2.01
C GLU A 296 -1.07 13.88 -2.38
N LEU A 297 -1.27 14.56 -3.52
CA LEU A 297 -2.59 14.95 -4.04
C LEU A 297 -3.55 13.76 -4.13
N TYR A 298 -3.10 12.60 -4.63
CA TYR A 298 -3.95 11.41 -4.74
C TYR A 298 -4.52 11.01 -3.38
N HIS A 299 -3.71 11.07 -2.32
CA HIS A 299 -4.12 10.67 -0.97
C HIS A 299 -5.07 11.69 -0.33
N HIS A 300 -4.88 13.00 -0.59
CA HIS A 300 -5.88 14.02 -0.19
C HIS A 300 -7.22 13.81 -0.91
N LEU A 301 -7.19 13.51 -2.21
CA LEU A 301 -8.41 13.22 -2.97
C LEU A 301 -9.07 11.92 -2.51
N ASN A 302 -8.29 10.88 -2.17
CA ASN A 302 -8.84 9.64 -1.64
C ASN A 302 -9.52 9.86 -0.28
N HIS A 303 -8.87 10.60 0.62
CA HIS A 303 -9.48 10.96 1.91
C HIS A 303 -10.72 11.84 1.73
N HIS A 304 -10.72 12.74 0.76
CA HIS A 304 -11.92 13.50 0.43
C HIS A 304 -13.05 12.59 -0.09
N ALA A 305 -12.74 11.63 -0.97
CA ALA A 305 -13.73 10.70 -1.51
C ALA A 305 -14.34 9.78 -0.43
N MET A 306 -13.58 9.45 0.63
CA MET A 306 -14.06 8.63 1.75
C MET A 306 -14.77 9.44 2.84
N PHE A 307 -14.23 10.61 3.21
CA PHE A 307 -14.63 11.32 4.43
C PHE A 307 -15.20 12.73 4.17
N GLY A 308 -15.15 13.22 2.93
CA GLY A 308 -15.56 14.57 2.58
C GLY A 308 -14.69 15.64 3.24
N GLY A 309 -15.31 16.77 3.61
CA GLY A 309 -14.74 17.75 4.54
C GLY A 309 -13.40 18.41 4.14
N GLY A 310 -12.55 18.66 5.13
CA GLY A 310 -11.34 19.49 5.03
C GLY A 310 -10.28 19.01 4.03
N TYR A 311 -10.31 17.75 3.62
CA TYR A 311 -9.33 17.18 2.67
C TYR A 311 -9.38 17.82 1.27
N LYS A 312 -10.55 18.33 0.86
CA LYS A 312 -10.67 19.11 -0.40
C LYS A 312 -9.72 20.31 -0.41
N SER A 313 -9.60 21.01 0.70
CA SER A 313 -8.77 22.23 0.80
C SER A 313 -7.29 21.94 0.57
N GLY A 314 -6.80 20.81 1.10
CA GLY A 314 -5.43 20.32 0.90
C GLY A 314 -5.17 19.99 -0.57
N ALA A 315 -6.04 19.19 -1.18
CA ALA A 315 -5.97 18.86 -2.61
C ALA A 315 -5.97 20.12 -3.50
N MET A 316 -6.88 21.06 -3.23
CA MET A 316 -6.96 22.32 -3.99
C MET A 316 -5.72 23.20 -3.82
N SER A 317 -5.11 23.21 -2.63
CA SER A 317 -3.86 23.94 -2.38
C SER A 317 -2.70 23.36 -3.19
N ILE A 318 -2.54 22.04 -3.17
CA ILE A 318 -1.51 21.34 -3.95
C ILE A 318 -1.68 21.63 -5.44
N MET A 319 -2.90 21.44 -5.97
CA MET A 319 -3.15 21.68 -7.40
C MET A 319 -2.89 23.12 -7.80
N ARG A 320 -3.31 24.12 -7.00
CA ARG A 320 -3.02 25.54 -7.30
C ARG A 320 -1.52 25.83 -7.38
N ASN A 321 -0.74 25.29 -6.45
CA ASN A 321 0.70 25.49 -6.40
C ASN A 321 1.42 24.82 -7.59
N LEU A 322 0.99 23.62 -7.97
CA LEU A 322 1.59 22.93 -9.11
C LEU A 322 1.16 23.57 -10.44
N ILE A 323 -0.11 23.95 -10.57
CA ILE A 323 -0.63 24.63 -11.76
C ILE A 323 0.04 26.00 -11.95
N SER A 324 0.32 26.76 -10.88
CA SER A 324 1.01 28.05 -11.05
C SER A 324 2.45 27.91 -11.56
N ARG A 325 3.07 26.75 -11.36
CA ARG A 325 4.45 26.46 -11.79
C ARG A 325 4.55 25.76 -13.14
N TYR A 326 3.57 24.94 -13.48
CA TYR A 326 3.63 24.02 -14.63
C TYR A 326 2.37 24.08 -15.52
N GLY A 327 1.46 25.02 -15.25
CA GLY A 327 0.13 25.07 -15.88
C GLY A 327 0.04 25.83 -17.20
N ASP A 328 1.08 26.58 -17.55
CA ASP A 328 1.16 27.38 -18.78
C ASP A 328 1.56 26.49 -19.97
#